data_AF-J3FZD6-F1
#
_entry.id   AF-J3FZD6-F1
#
_cell.length_a   1.000
_cell.length_b   1.000
_cell.length_c   1.000
_cell.angle_alpha   90.00
_cell.angle_beta   90.00
_cell.angle_gamma   90.00
#
_symmetry.space_group_name_H-M   'P 1'
#
loop_
_entity.id
_entity.type
_entity.pdbx_description
1 polymer ?
#
loop_
_entity_poly.entity_id
_entity_poly.type
_entity_poly.pdbx_seq_one_letter_code
_entity_poly.pdbx_strand_id
1 'polypeptide(L)'
;MNMIFSRRRVLGSMGVLGASLMFPRWLLAADFDDLRQIAKDAWIYAYPMLMHYQTMEKQALNPAAPEYVGGFNRFRHYSQLYTPNNREIVTPNNDTPYSWAWLDLRSEPQVLSVPAVPDDRYYVLQLVDQYTHNFAYVGVLSTGRDAGNYLIAGPDWQGPTPDGVKAVLRSETEIVMVLGRTGLKNAEDLPAVRALQQQYGLRPLHAYIGSAPPVAAPAIDWQPWGSKTGVGP
;
A
#
# COMPACT_ATOMS: atom_id res chain seq x y z
N MET A 1 -35.40 20.69 -32.78
CA MET A 1 -34.73 19.44 -33.19
C MET A 1 -33.26 19.59 -32.86
N ASN A 2 -32.86 19.25 -31.63
CA ASN A 2 -31.47 19.41 -31.16
C ASN A 2 -30.64 18.21 -31.61
N MET A 3 -29.78 18.41 -32.60
CA MET A 3 -28.82 17.40 -33.02
C MET A 3 -27.68 17.34 -31.99
N ILE A 4 -27.67 16.27 -31.20
CA ILE A 4 -26.57 15.91 -30.31
C ILE A 4 -25.44 15.33 -31.18
N PHE A 5 -24.45 16.14 -31.53
CA PHE A 5 -23.21 15.64 -32.12
C PHE A 5 -22.27 15.15 -31.02
N SER A 6 -22.01 13.84 -30.99
CA SER A 6 -21.02 13.24 -30.10
C SER A 6 -19.60 13.62 -30.53
N ARG A 7 -18.83 14.19 -29.59
CA ARG A 7 -17.41 14.58 -29.75
C ARG A 7 -16.52 13.49 -30.39
N ARG A 8 -16.86 12.21 -30.21
CA ARG A 8 -16.10 11.08 -30.79
C ARG A 8 -16.27 10.91 -32.30
N ARG A 9 -17.37 11.38 -32.91
CA ARG A 9 -17.62 11.21 -34.35
C ARG A 9 -16.94 12.26 -35.24
N VAL A 10 -16.62 13.43 -34.70
CA VAL A 10 -15.96 14.51 -35.45
C VAL A 10 -14.46 14.24 -35.64
N LEU A 11 -13.80 13.65 -34.64
CA LEU A 11 -12.37 13.32 -34.71
C LEU A 11 -12.06 12.15 -35.66
N GLY A 12 -12.98 11.19 -35.83
CA GLY A 12 -12.77 10.01 -36.68
C GLY A 12 -12.92 10.24 -38.19
N SER A 13 -13.47 11.38 -38.63
CA SER A 13 -13.72 11.67 -40.06
C SER A 13 -12.69 12.61 -40.69
N MET A 14 -11.71 13.11 -39.93
CA MET A 14 -10.78 14.17 -40.37
C MET A 14 -9.40 13.67 -40.81
N GLY A 15 -9.29 12.39 -41.21
CA GLY A 15 -8.02 11.81 -41.68
C GLY A 15 -7.62 12.14 -43.13
N VAL A 16 -8.43 12.85 -43.93
CA VAL A 16 -8.22 12.89 -45.40
C VAL A 16 -8.18 14.29 -46.04
N LEU A 17 -8.47 15.40 -45.35
CA LEU A 17 -8.41 16.72 -46.01
C LEU A 17 -7.63 17.76 -45.19
N GLY A 18 -6.46 18.12 -45.71
CA GLY A 18 -5.57 19.13 -45.17
C GLY A 18 -6.21 20.52 -45.12
N ALA A 19 -6.61 20.92 -43.92
CA ALA A 19 -6.96 22.30 -43.57
C ALA A 19 -6.30 22.66 -42.24
N SER A 20 -4.97 22.64 -42.22
CA SER A 20 -4.16 23.35 -41.24
C SER A 20 -4.32 24.84 -41.50
N LEU A 21 -5.09 25.57 -40.66
CA LEU A 21 -4.79 26.95 -40.18
C LEU A 21 -5.95 27.73 -39.50
N MET A 22 -7.13 27.17 -39.23
CA MET A 22 -8.11 27.85 -38.36
C MET A 22 -8.88 26.87 -37.47
N PHE A 23 -8.24 26.40 -36.39
CA PHE A 23 -8.96 25.75 -35.30
C PHE A 23 -9.47 26.80 -34.32
N PRO A 24 -10.77 26.82 -34.00
CA PRO A 24 -11.24 27.61 -32.87
C PRO A 24 -10.60 27.07 -31.58
N ARG A 25 -10.00 27.96 -30.79
CA ARG A 25 -9.29 27.60 -29.54
C ARG A 25 -10.16 26.81 -28.53
N TRP A 26 -11.49 26.93 -28.65
CA TRP A 26 -12.49 26.20 -27.86
C TRP A 26 -12.71 24.72 -28.25
N LEU A 27 -12.09 24.25 -29.34
CA LEU A 27 -12.15 22.84 -29.76
C LEU A 27 -11.01 21.98 -29.15
N LEU A 28 -9.94 22.60 -28.64
CA LEU A 28 -8.72 21.92 -28.19
C LEU A 28 -8.32 22.26 -26.74
N ALA A 29 -8.80 23.37 -26.17
CA ALA A 29 -8.58 23.70 -24.77
C ALA A 29 -9.90 23.57 -23.99
N ALA A 30 -9.89 22.79 -22.91
CA ALA A 30 -10.91 22.89 -21.88
C ALA A 30 -10.97 24.34 -21.39
N ASP A 31 -12.17 24.88 -21.12
CA ASP A 31 -12.32 26.23 -20.56
C ASP A 31 -11.57 26.31 -19.21
N PHE A 32 -11.18 27.49 -18.75
CA PHE A 32 -10.49 27.65 -17.48
C PHE A 32 -11.29 27.08 -16.31
N ASP A 33 -12.62 27.15 -16.37
CA ASP A 33 -13.49 26.54 -15.36
C ASP A 33 -13.50 25.01 -15.45
N ASP A 34 -13.47 24.45 -16.66
CA ASP A 34 -13.33 23.00 -16.89
C ASP A 34 -11.97 22.50 -16.37
N LEU A 35 -10.88 23.20 -16.67
CA LEU A 35 -9.54 22.87 -16.18
C LEU A 35 -9.47 22.95 -14.65
N ARG A 36 -10.08 23.97 -14.05
CA ARG A 36 -10.16 24.10 -12.59
C ARG A 36 -10.94 22.94 -11.97
N GLN A 37 -12.04 22.52 -12.60
CA GLN A 37 -12.85 21.41 -12.12
C GLN A 37 -12.09 20.08 -12.23
N ILE A 38 -11.46 19.81 -13.37
CA ILE A 38 -10.61 18.62 -13.57
C ILE A 38 -9.48 18.59 -12.54
N ALA A 39 -8.82 19.72 -12.27
CA ALA A 39 -7.76 19.80 -11.27
C ALA A 39 -8.27 19.49 -9.85
N LYS A 40 -9.46 19.98 -9.48
CA LYS A 40 -10.09 19.65 -8.19
C LYS A 40 -10.42 18.16 -8.08
N ASP A 41 -11.01 17.59 -9.11
CA ASP A 41 -11.39 16.17 -9.10
C ASP A 41 -10.15 15.27 -9.05
N ALA A 42 -9.11 15.62 -9.80
CA ALA A 42 -7.81 14.95 -9.74
C ALA A 42 -7.17 15.06 -8.34
N TRP A 43 -7.24 16.24 -7.70
CA TRP A 43 -6.73 16.42 -6.33
C TRP A 43 -7.47 15.53 -5.34
N ILE A 44 -8.81 15.54 -5.36
CA ILE A 44 -9.63 14.73 -4.46
C ILE A 44 -9.33 13.23 -4.64
N TYR A 45 -9.20 12.79 -5.89
CA TYR A 45 -8.84 11.41 -6.22
C TYR A 45 -7.42 11.05 -5.74
N ALA A 46 -6.44 11.93 -5.97
CA ALA A 46 -5.04 11.65 -5.67
C ALA A 46 -4.66 11.85 -4.20
N TYR A 47 -5.44 12.64 -3.44
CA TYR A 47 -5.16 12.96 -2.05
C TYR A 47 -4.85 11.74 -1.16
N PRO A 48 -5.66 10.66 -1.11
CA PRO A 48 -5.34 9.50 -0.29
C PRO A 48 -4.01 8.84 -0.68
N MET A 49 -3.71 8.75 -1.97
CA MET A 49 -2.45 8.18 -2.47
C MET A 49 -1.25 9.05 -2.09
N LEU A 50 -1.38 10.38 -2.17
CA LEU A 50 -0.34 11.32 -1.74
C LEU A 50 -0.07 11.22 -0.24
N MET A 51 -1.11 11.13 0.58
CA MET A 51 -0.95 10.95 2.03
C MET A 51 -0.35 9.58 2.38
N HIS A 52 -0.74 8.53 1.65
CA HIS A 52 -0.15 7.20 1.78
C HIS A 52 1.34 7.20 1.43
N TYR A 53 1.71 7.88 0.34
CA TYR A 53 3.10 8.10 -0.04
C TYR A 53 3.89 8.88 1.02
N GLN A 54 3.31 9.93 1.61
CA GLN A 54 3.95 10.65 2.71
C GLN A 54 4.26 9.73 3.90
N THR A 55 3.34 8.84 4.26
CA THR A 55 3.57 7.85 5.32
C THR A 55 4.68 6.88 4.91
N MET A 56 4.64 6.37 3.69
CA MET A 56 5.67 5.46 3.15
C MET A 56 7.06 6.11 3.13
N GLU A 57 7.19 7.38 2.72
CA GLU A 57 8.47 8.08 2.68
C GLU A 57 9.13 8.10 4.06
N LYS A 58 8.38 8.52 5.08
CA LYS A 58 8.88 8.55 6.47
C LYS A 58 9.24 7.15 6.98
N GLN A 59 8.39 6.16 6.70
CA GLN A 59 8.53 4.83 7.26
C GLN A 59 9.55 3.97 6.51
N ALA A 60 9.57 3.98 5.19
CA ALA A 60 10.39 3.09 4.37
C ALA A 60 11.62 3.76 3.76
N LEU A 61 11.63 5.08 3.57
CA LEU A 61 12.67 5.77 2.78
C LEU A 61 13.56 6.71 3.59
N ASN A 62 13.13 7.13 4.79
CA ASN A 62 13.83 8.13 5.59
C ASN A 62 14.41 7.54 6.90
N PRO A 63 15.68 7.11 6.93
CA PRO A 63 16.30 6.54 8.12
C PRO A 63 16.40 7.48 9.33
N ALA A 64 16.24 8.80 9.13
CA ALA A 64 16.27 9.79 10.20
C ALA A 64 14.89 10.02 10.84
N ALA A 65 13.81 9.51 10.24
CA ALA A 65 12.47 9.63 10.78
C ALA A 65 12.27 8.69 12.00
N PRO A 66 11.66 9.17 13.10
CA PRO A 66 11.28 8.31 14.24
C PRO A 66 10.43 7.10 13.85
N GLU A 67 9.62 7.25 12.79
CA GLU A 67 8.72 6.24 12.23
C GLU A 67 9.43 5.17 11.38
N TYR A 68 10.72 5.33 11.06
CA TYR A 68 11.42 4.49 10.08
C TYR A 68 11.40 2.99 10.43
N VAL A 69 10.82 2.16 9.56
CA VAL A 69 10.62 0.73 9.80
C VAL A 69 11.84 -0.14 9.45
N GLY A 70 12.90 0.44 8.90
CA GLY A 70 14.09 -0.30 8.47
C GLY A 70 14.13 -0.64 6.97
N GLY A 71 13.32 0.04 6.16
CA GLY A 71 13.19 -0.16 4.72
C GLY A 71 12.14 -1.19 4.33
N PHE A 72 12.14 -1.59 3.06
CA PHE A 72 11.18 -2.56 2.52
C PHE A 72 11.44 -4.00 3.01
N ASN A 73 10.38 -4.81 2.99
CA ASN A 73 10.34 -6.24 3.26
C ASN A 73 10.79 -6.62 4.69
N ARG A 74 10.53 -5.74 5.68
CA ARG A 74 10.85 -5.96 7.10
C ARG A 74 9.74 -5.43 7.99
N PHE A 75 9.53 -6.11 9.12
CA PHE A 75 8.66 -5.61 10.17
C PHE A 75 9.40 -4.70 11.14
N ARG A 76 8.71 -3.64 11.58
CA ARG A 76 8.97 -2.96 12.85
C ARG A 76 7.77 -3.15 13.77
N HIS A 77 8.03 -3.63 14.98
CA HIS A 77 7.00 -3.85 16.00
C HIS A 77 7.03 -2.74 17.04
N TYR A 78 5.86 -2.18 17.32
CA TYR A 78 5.66 -1.11 18.29
C TYR A 78 4.94 -1.71 19.50
N SER A 79 5.68 -2.42 20.36
CA SER A 79 5.15 -3.07 21.57
C SER A 79 5.27 -2.15 22.79
N GLN A 80 4.65 -0.98 22.73
CA GLN A 80 4.59 0.01 23.82
C GLN A 80 3.16 0.52 24.01
N LEU A 81 2.80 0.89 25.24
CA LEU A 81 1.57 1.62 25.50
C LEU A 81 1.66 2.99 24.83
N TYR A 82 0.63 3.37 24.08
CA TYR A 82 0.61 4.69 23.44
C TYR A 82 0.25 5.74 24.49
N THR A 83 1.05 6.79 24.57
CA THR A 83 0.81 7.98 25.39
C THR A 83 0.37 9.14 24.48
N PRO A 84 -0.16 10.25 25.04
CA PRO A 84 -0.46 11.45 24.25
C PRO A 84 0.73 12.02 23.46
N ASN A 85 1.96 11.58 23.75
CA ASN A 85 3.17 12.00 23.04
C ASN A 85 3.41 11.25 21.72
N ASN A 86 2.70 10.14 21.46
CA ASN A 86 2.85 9.39 20.21
C ASN A 86 2.01 10.02 19.09
N ARG A 87 2.65 10.77 18.18
CA ARG A 87 2.00 11.52 17.08
C ARG A 87 2.18 10.90 15.68
N GLU A 88 2.79 9.73 15.62
CA GLU A 88 3.17 9.05 14.37
C GLU A 88 1.95 8.55 13.56
N ILE A 89 0.79 8.39 14.21
CA ILE A 89 -0.47 7.94 13.63
C ILE A 89 -1.57 8.91 14.08
N VAL A 90 -2.43 9.35 13.16
CA VAL A 90 -3.62 10.13 13.51
C VAL A 90 -4.54 9.23 14.34
N THR A 91 -4.90 9.66 15.55
CA THR A 91 -5.72 8.90 16.53
C THR A 91 -5.15 7.50 16.84
N PRO A 92 -4.01 7.39 17.55
CA PRO A 92 -3.42 6.10 17.87
C PRO A 92 -4.37 5.28 18.75
N ASN A 93 -4.56 4.01 18.39
CA ASN A 93 -5.34 3.08 19.18
C ASN A 93 -4.46 2.55 20.32
N ASN A 94 -4.91 2.69 21.56
CA ASN A 94 -4.17 2.21 22.74
C ASN A 94 -4.42 0.72 23.02
N ASP A 95 -5.42 0.12 22.38
CA ASP A 95 -5.86 -1.26 22.62
C ASP A 95 -5.16 -2.27 21.70
N THR A 96 -4.41 -1.81 20.69
CA THR A 96 -3.71 -2.69 19.73
C THR A 96 -2.32 -2.19 19.35
N PRO A 97 -1.25 -2.65 20.03
CA PRO A 97 0.12 -2.43 19.58
C PRO A 97 0.33 -2.79 18.11
N TYR A 98 1.04 -1.91 17.39
CA TYR A 98 1.18 -1.98 15.94
C TYR A 98 2.39 -2.82 15.48
N SER A 99 2.29 -3.41 14.29
CA SER A 99 3.40 -3.98 13.54
C SER A 99 3.34 -3.46 12.11
N TRP A 100 4.38 -2.79 11.65
CA TRP A 100 4.40 -2.15 10.34
C TRP A 100 5.41 -2.82 9.44
N ALA A 101 5.05 -3.01 8.17
CA ALA A 101 5.99 -3.28 7.10
C ALA A 101 5.54 -2.58 5.81
N TRP A 102 6.51 -2.23 5.00
CA TRP A 102 6.29 -1.88 3.59
C TRP A 102 6.94 -2.96 2.74
N LEU A 103 6.26 -3.42 1.70
CA LEU A 103 6.75 -4.46 0.81
C LEU A 103 7.07 -3.87 -0.55
N ASP A 104 8.18 -4.30 -1.13
CA ASP A 104 8.51 -4.09 -2.54
C ASP A 104 8.45 -5.44 -3.25
N LEU A 105 7.42 -5.60 -4.09
CA LEU A 105 7.08 -6.85 -4.77
C LEU A 105 7.59 -6.90 -6.22
N ARG A 106 8.35 -5.89 -6.67
CA ARG A 106 8.80 -5.75 -8.07
C ARG A 106 9.75 -6.85 -8.53
N SER A 107 10.59 -7.35 -7.62
CA SER A 107 11.46 -8.49 -7.89
C SER A 107 10.75 -9.83 -7.71
N GLU A 108 9.96 -9.94 -6.63
CA GLU A 108 9.26 -11.17 -6.27
C GLU A 108 8.22 -10.93 -5.17
N PRO A 109 7.23 -11.83 -5.03
CA PRO A 109 6.33 -11.88 -3.89
C PRO A 109 7.03 -12.03 -2.53
N GLN A 110 6.32 -11.66 -1.46
CA GLN A 110 6.72 -11.93 -0.08
C GLN A 110 5.79 -12.96 0.57
N VAL A 111 6.35 -13.91 1.29
CA VAL A 111 5.62 -14.86 2.13
C VAL A 111 5.46 -14.27 3.52
N LEU A 112 4.21 -14.01 3.90
CA LEU A 112 3.80 -13.62 5.23
C LEU A 112 3.50 -14.86 6.08
N SER A 113 4.25 -15.05 7.16
CA SER A 113 4.05 -16.13 8.13
C SER A 113 3.42 -15.57 9.41
N VAL A 114 2.35 -16.22 9.89
CA VAL A 114 1.68 -15.91 11.15
C VAL A 114 1.60 -17.17 12.02
N PRO A 115 1.74 -17.05 13.36
CA PRO A 115 1.66 -18.18 14.26
C PRO A 115 0.21 -18.55 14.56
N ALA A 116 0.03 -19.72 15.19
CA ALA A 116 -1.23 -20.04 15.82
C ALA A 116 -1.43 -19.16 17.07
N VAL A 117 -2.67 -18.79 17.37
CA VAL A 117 -3.00 -17.97 18.54
C VAL A 117 -4.09 -18.62 19.40
N PRO A 118 -4.06 -18.43 20.73
CA PRO A 118 -5.12 -18.93 21.60
C PRO A 118 -6.46 -18.24 21.33
N ASP A 119 -7.55 -18.85 21.76
CA ASP A 119 -8.92 -18.39 21.47
C ASP A 119 -9.19 -16.93 21.87
N ASP A 120 -8.55 -16.48 22.94
CA ASP A 120 -8.71 -15.17 23.55
C ASP A 120 -7.70 -14.12 23.05
N ARG A 121 -6.88 -14.43 22.03
CA ARG A 121 -5.95 -13.49 21.41
C ARG A 121 -6.45 -13.06 20.04
N TYR A 122 -6.65 -11.74 19.90
CA TYR A 122 -6.92 -11.12 18.61
C TYR A 122 -5.64 -10.66 17.91
N TYR A 123 -5.59 -10.85 16.59
CA TYR A 123 -4.68 -10.13 15.71
C TYR A 123 -5.28 -9.96 14.31
N VAL A 124 -4.81 -8.95 13.60
CA VAL A 124 -5.04 -8.75 12.17
C VAL A 124 -3.84 -8.07 11.52
N LEU A 125 -3.46 -8.53 10.34
CA LEU A 125 -2.53 -7.91 9.42
C LEU A 125 -3.33 -7.45 8.20
N GLN A 126 -3.56 -6.14 8.12
CA GLN A 126 -4.24 -5.47 7.02
C GLN A 126 -3.25 -5.22 5.89
N LEU A 127 -3.62 -5.55 4.66
CA LEU A 127 -2.80 -5.38 3.47
C LEU A 127 -3.42 -4.28 2.60
N VAL A 128 -2.62 -3.27 2.28
CA VAL A 128 -3.09 -2.06 1.59
C VAL A 128 -2.18 -1.77 0.40
N ASP A 129 -2.78 -1.54 -0.76
CA ASP A 129 -2.06 -1.14 -1.98
C ASP A 129 -1.85 0.38 -2.07
N GLN A 130 -1.15 0.86 -3.11
CA GLN A 130 -0.90 2.30 -3.29
C GLN A 130 -2.17 3.10 -3.64
N TYR A 131 -3.24 2.44 -4.06
CA TYR A 131 -4.57 3.07 -4.25
C TYR A 131 -5.34 3.19 -2.94
N THR A 132 -4.74 2.79 -1.81
CA THR A 132 -5.33 2.76 -0.46
C THR A 132 -6.47 1.76 -0.30
N HIS A 133 -6.59 0.78 -1.20
CA HIS A 133 -7.55 -0.31 -1.07
C HIS A 133 -7.01 -1.37 -0.12
N ASN A 134 -7.86 -1.81 0.81
CA ASN A 134 -7.57 -2.97 1.65
C ASN A 134 -7.87 -4.26 0.88
N PHE A 135 -6.93 -4.71 0.06
CA PHE A 135 -7.16 -5.85 -0.82
C PHE A 135 -7.19 -7.20 -0.07
N ALA A 136 -6.61 -7.29 1.14
CA ALA A 136 -6.65 -8.50 1.94
C ALA A 136 -6.44 -8.26 3.44
N TYR A 137 -6.84 -9.26 4.23
CA TYR A 137 -6.61 -9.33 5.67
C TYR A 137 -6.13 -10.74 6.04
N VAL A 138 -5.08 -10.84 6.85
CA VAL A 138 -4.67 -12.08 7.51
C VAL A 138 -4.86 -11.91 9.01
N GLY A 139 -5.70 -12.72 9.62
CA GLY A 139 -6.04 -12.55 11.03
C GLY A 139 -7.16 -13.46 11.49
N VAL A 140 -7.46 -13.36 12.78
CA VAL A 140 -8.39 -14.27 13.47
C VAL A 140 -9.77 -14.33 12.81
N LEU A 141 -10.25 -13.20 12.28
CA LEU A 141 -11.57 -13.10 11.66
C LEU A 141 -11.58 -13.47 10.17
N SER A 142 -10.46 -13.32 9.46
CA SER A 142 -10.41 -13.53 7.99
C SER A 142 -9.81 -14.87 7.59
N THR A 143 -8.86 -15.39 8.38
CA THR A 143 -8.08 -16.58 8.05
C THR A 143 -8.03 -17.61 9.19
N GLY A 144 -8.72 -17.35 10.29
CA GLY A 144 -8.75 -18.23 11.46
C GLY A 144 -7.55 -18.06 12.39
N ARG A 145 -7.41 -19.00 13.33
CA ARG A 145 -6.44 -18.94 14.44
C ARG A 145 -5.20 -19.81 14.26
N ASP A 146 -5.18 -20.69 13.27
CA ASP A 146 -4.06 -21.58 13.03
C ASP A 146 -2.86 -20.84 12.41
N ALA A 147 -1.67 -21.38 12.64
CA ALA A 147 -0.47 -20.92 11.94
C ALA A 147 -0.66 -21.01 10.42
N GLY A 148 -0.05 -20.10 9.67
CA GLY A 148 -0.22 -20.08 8.22
C GLY A 148 0.83 -19.24 7.50
N ASN A 149 1.07 -19.61 6.24
CA ASN A 149 1.84 -18.82 5.29
C ASN A 149 0.90 -18.30 4.20
N TYR A 150 1.04 -17.02 3.84
CA TYR A 150 0.25 -16.35 2.81
C TYR A 150 1.21 -15.65 1.85
N LEU A 151 1.02 -15.84 0.55
CA LEU A 151 1.88 -15.22 -0.45
C LEU A 151 1.28 -13.87 -0.86
N ILE A 152 1.98 -12.78 -0.60
CA ILE A 152 1.60 -11.43 -1.03
C ILE A 152 2.30 -11.17 -2.36
N ALA A 153 1.52 -11.08 -3.44
CA ALA A 153 2.02 -11.00 -4.80
C ALA A 153 1.61 -9.68 -5.47
N GLY A 154 2.52 -9.11 -6.26
CA GLY A 154 2.23 -7.97 -7.14
C GLY A 154 1.30 -8.36 -8.30
N PRO A 155 0.80 -7.37 -9.06
CA PRO A 155 -0.21 -7.57 -10.10
C PRO A 155 0.23 -8.53 -11.21
N ASP A 156 1.52 -8.48 -11.58
CA ASP A 156 2.05 -9.21 -12.74
C ASP A 156 2.62 -10.61 -12.41
N TRP A 157 2.62 -11.02 -11.14
CA TRP A 157 3.19 -12.31 -10.75
C TRP A 157 2.31 -13.48 -11.20
N GLN A 158 2.87 -14.38 -12.01
CA GLN A 158 2.15 -15.53 -12.60
C GLN A 158 2.72 -16.89 -12.15
N GLY A 159 3.54 -16.90 -11.10
CA GLY A 159 4.12 -18.14 -10.58
C GLY A 159 3.07 -19.08 -9.95
N PRO A 160 3.43 -20.35 -9.74
CA PRO A 160 2.58 -21.30 -9.02
C PRO A 160 2.53 -20.94 -7.53
N THR A 161 1.44 -21.34 -6.86
CA THR A 161 1.34 -21.22 -5.40
C THR A 161 2.32 -22.23 -4.76
N PRO A 162 3.27 -21.80 -3.92
CA PRO A 162 4.20 -22.71 -3.26
C PRO A 162 3.53 -23.64 -2.24
N ASP A 163 4.12 -24.80 -2.02
CA ASP A 163 3.66 -25.73 -0.98
C ASP A 163 3.66 -25.06 0.41
N GLY A 164 2.64 -25.35 1.21
CA GLY A 164 2.46 -24.78 2.55
C GLY A 164 1.97 -23.32 2.58
N VAL A 165 1.74 -22.69 1.44
CA VAL A 165 1.02 -21.41 1.33
C VAL A 165 -0.48 -21.67 1.30
N LYS A 166 -1.23 -21.03 2.21
CA LYS A 166 -2.68 -21.17 2.34
C LYS A 166 -3.47 -20.38 1.29
N ALA A 167 -2.97 -19.21 0.88
CA ALA A 167 -3.58 -18.38 -0.15
C ALA A 167 -2.57 -17.42 -0.79
N VAL A 168 -2.84 -17.04 -2.04
CA VAL A 168 -2.17 -15.93 -2.73
C VAL A 168 -3.03 -14.68 -2.62
N LEU A 169 -2.49 -13.63 -2.01
CA LEU A 169 -3.10 -12.33 -1.78
C LEU A 169 -2.53 -11.36 -2.82
N ARG A 170 -3.31 -11.06 -3.86
CA ARG A 170 -2.85 -10.25 -5.01
C ARG A 170 -3.16 -8.77 -4.79
N SER A 171 -2.12 -7.96 -4.84
CA SER A 171 -2.21 -6.50 -4.81
C SER A 171 -2.40 -5.94 -6.22
N GLU A 172 -3.13 -4.84 -6.36
CA GLU A 172 -3.22 -4.09 -7.62
C GLU A 172 -1.91 -3.33 -7.93
N THR A 173 -1.05 -3.15 -6.93
CA THR A 173 0.23 -2.42 -7.04
C THR A 173 1.40 -3.20 -6.48
N GLU A 174 2.61 -2.85 -6.89
CA GLU A 174 3.84 -3.57 -6.51
C GLU A 174 4.37 -3.17 -5.13
N ILE A 175 3.93 -2.03 -4.59
CA ILE A 175 4.27 -1.58 -3.24
C ILE A 175 3.07 -1.74 -2.32
N VAL A 176 3.26 -2.41 -1.19
CA VAL A 176 2.19 -2.78 -0.26
C VAL A 176 2.53 -2.36 1.15
N MET A 177 1.56 -1.78 1.85
CA MET A 177 1.63 -1.56 3.30
C MET A 177 1.04 -2.76 4.02
N VAL A 178 1.75 -3.27 5.03
CA VAL A 178 1.24 -4.24 6.00
C VAL A 178 1.06 -3.55 7.34
N LEU A 179 -0.18 -3.45 7.78
CA LEU A 179 -0.52 -2.86 9.07
C LEU A 179 -1.09 -3.93 10.02
N GLY A 180 -0.23 -4.38 10.92
CA GLY A 180 -0.56 -5.32 11.97
C GLY A 180 -1.09 -4.66 13.22
N ARG A 181 -2.16 -5.22 13.77
CA ARG A 181 -2.75 -4.87 15.06
C ARG A 181 -2.87 -6.15 15.88
N THR A 182 -2.28 -6.14 17.07
CA THR A 182 -2.38 -7.26 18.02
C THR A 182 -3.15 -6.80 19.24
N GLY A 183 -4.23 -7.47 19.62
CA GLY A 183 -5.05 -7.06 20.76
C GLY A 183 -4.23 -7.08 22.04
N LEU A 184 -4.38 -6.06 22.89
CA LEU A 184 -3.77 -5.95 24.21
C LEU A 184 -4.89 -6.02 25.26
N LYS A 185 -4.79 -6.93 26.23
CA LYS A 185 -5.83 -7.09 27.26
C LYS A 185 -5.70 -6.07 28.38
N ASN A 186 -4.46 -5.81 28.81
CA ASN A 186 -4.07 -4.88 29.86
C ASN A 186 -2.55 -4.60 29.74
N ALA A 187 -1.99 -3.77 30.61
CA ALA A 187 -0.57 -3.42 30.57
C ALA A 187 0.33 -4.65 30.83
N GLU A 188 -0.10 -5.58 31.67
CA GLU A 188 0.63 -6.79 32.03
C GLU A 188 0.73 -7.80 30.88
N ASP A 189 -0.16 -7.71 29.89
CA ASP A 189 -0.21 -8.55 28.69
C ASP A 189 0.79 -8.12 27.60
N LEU A 190 1.45 -6.97 27.77
CA LEU A 190 2.39 -6.41 26.78
C LEU A 190 3.56 -7.36 26.42
N PRO A 191 4.17 -8.12 27.34
CA PRO A 191 5.19 -9.11 26.99
C PRO A 191 4.65 -10.22 26.07
N ALA A 192 3.40 -10.66 26.27
CA ALA A 192 2.77 -11.66 25.41
C ALA A 192 2.46 -11.11 24.02
N VAL A 193 2.01 -9.84 23.93
CA VAL A 193 1.85 -9.14 22.65
C VAL A 193 3.19 -9.03 21.91
N ARG A 194 4.26 -8.65 22.61
CA ARG A 194 5.61 -8.57 22.01
C ARG A 194 6.10 -9.91 21.49
N ALA A 195 5.95 -10.97 22.27
CA ALA A 195 6.33 -12.32 21.88
C ALA A 195 5.53 -12.82 20.66
N LEU A 196 4.26 -12.44 20.56
CA LEU A 196 3.44 -12.77 19.40
C LEU A 196 3.87 -11.98 18.16
N GLN A 197 4.08 -10.67 18.31
CA GLN A 197 4.53 -9.82 17.20
C GLN A 197 5.85 -10.30 16.59
N GLN A 198 6.79 -10.76 17.41
CA GLN A 198 8.08 -11.33 16.97
C GLN A 198 7.94 -12.61 16.13
N GLN A 199 6.78 -13.26 16.16
CA GLN A 199 6.50 -14.44 15.35
C GLN A 199 5.87 -14.10 13.99
N TYR A 200 5.51 -12.85 13.74
CA TYR A 200 5.13 -12.41 12.39
C TYR A 200 6.39 -12.36 11.51
N GLY A 201 6.38 -13.12 10.42
CA GLY A 201 7.52 -13.27 9.53
C GLY A 201 7.23 -12.75 8.14
N LEU A 202 8.22 -12.11 7.52
CA LEU A 202 8.27 -11.84 6.08
C LEU A 202 9.50 -12.53 5.51
N ARG A 203 9.30 -13.31 4.44
CA ARG A 203 10.37 -13.97 3.71
C ARG A 203 10.17 -13.78 2.21
N PRO A 204 11.22 -13.45 1.44
CA PRO A 204 11.10 -13.43 -0.01
C PRO A 204 10.79 -14.83 -0.54
N LEU A 205 10.04 -14.91 -1.65
CA LEU A 205 9.59 -16.17 -2.23
C LEU A 205 10.74 -17.14 -2.49
N HIS A 206 11.85 -16.70 -3.08
CA HIS A 206 12.99 -17.57 -3.37
C HIS A 206 13.55 -18.24 -2.11
N ALA A 207 13.63 -17.50 -1.00
CA ALA A 207 14.14 -18.03 0.26
C ALA A 207 13.14 -19.01 0.90
N TYR A 208 11.84 -18.81 0.69
CA TYR A 208 10.81 -19.74 1.15
C TYR A 208 10.88 -21.09 0.40
N ILE A 209 11.07 -21.07 -0.93
CA ILE A 209 11.12 -22.29 -1.75
C ILE A 209 12.53 -22.87 -1.94
N GLY A 210 13.57 -22.20 -1.42
CA GLY A 210 14.95 -22.64 -1.55
C GLY A 210 15.55 -22.48 -2.96
N SER A 211 15.12 -21.46 -3.71
CA SER A 211 15.66 -21.15 -5.04
C SER A 211 16.67 -20.00 -5.01
N ALA A 212 17.35 -19.76 -6.13
CA ALA A 212 18.21 -18.59 -6.29
C ALA A 212 17.39 -17.29 -6.20
N PRO A 213 17.95 -16.20 -5.64
CA PRO A 213 17.29 -14.90 -5.61
C PRO A 213 17.06 -14.38 -7.04
N PRO A 214 15.93 -13.70 -7.30
CA PRO A 214 15.69 -13.06 -8.59
C PRO A 214 16.62 -11.86 -8.77
N VAL A 215 16.60 -11.31 -9.99
CA VAL A 215 17.26 -10.02 -10.26
C VAL A 215 16.56 -8.93 -9.43
N ALA A 216 17.36 -8.12 -8.73
CA ALA A 216 16.85 -6.99 -7.98
C ALA A 216 16.20 -5.97 -8.92
N ALA A 217 15.04 -5.45 -8.51
CA ALA A 217 14.34 -4.42 -9.26
C ALA A 217 15.22 -3.16 -9.34
N PRO A 218 15.15 -2.40 -10.45
CA PRO A 218 15.84 -1.12 -10.56
C PRO A 218 15.49 -0.20 -9.38
N ALA A 219 16.47 0.59 -8.93
CA ALA A 219 16.22 1.61 -7.91
C ALA A 219 15.15 2.60 -8.40
N ILE A 220 14.21 2.95 -7.53
CA ILE A 220 13.22 4.01 -7.80
C ILE A 220 13.84 5.33 -7.38
N ASP A 221 13.74 6.34 -8.24
CA ASP A 221 14.04 7.72 -7.90
C ASP A 221 12.85 8.34 -7.15
N TRP A 222 12.77 8.03 -5.85
CA TRP A 222 11.67 8.45 -5.00
C TRP A 222 11.67 9.98 -4.82
N GLN A 223 10.51 10.60 -5.07
CA GLN A 223 10.37 12.04 -4.91
C GLN A 223 10.37 12.43 -3.43
N PRO A 224 11.20 13.39 -2.99
CA PRO A 224 11.21 13.82 -1.60
C PRO A 224 9.86 14.46 -1.22
N TRP A 225 9.39 14.21 0.00
CA TRP A 225 8.15 14.83 0.47
C TRP A 225 8.37 16.25 1.02
N GLY A 226 7.75 17.25 0.38
CA GLY A 226 7.75 18.63 0.82
C GLY A 226 6.70 18.92 1.90
N SER A 227 7.06 18.84 3.19
CA SER A 227 6.11 19.09 4.30
C SER A 227 5.57 20.53 4.36
N LYS A 228 6.28 21.52 3.77
CA LYS A 228 5.89 22.94 3.79
C LYS A 228 4.81 23.29 2.76
N THR A 229 4.74 22.57 1.65
CA THR A 229 3.78 22.81 0.57
C THR A 229 2.54 21.93 0.70
N GLY A 230 2.61 20.83 1.46
CA GLY A 230 1.50 19.87 1.58
C GLY A 230 1.25 19.10 0.28
N VAL A 231 2.21 19.17 -0.64
CA VAL A 231 2.22 18.52 -1.94
C VAL A 231 3.62 17.95 -2.10
N GLY A 232 3.75 16.76 -2.72
CA GLY A 232 5.01 16.41 -3.40
C GLY A 232 5.42 17.54 -4.36
N PRO A 233 6.66 17.54 -4.88
CA PRO A 233 7.20 18.67 -5.65
C PRO A 233 6.23 19.27 -6.67
#